data_AF-A0A251T3I0-F1
#
_entry.id   AF-A0A251T3I0-F1
#
_cell.length_a   1.000
_cell.length_b   1.000
_cell.length_c   1.000
_cell.angle_alpha   90.00
_cell.angle_beta   90.00
_cell.angle_gamma   90.00
#
_symmetry.space_group_name_H-M   'P 1'
#
loop_
_entity.id
_entity.type
_entity.pdbx_description
1 polymer ?
#
loop_
_entity_poly.entity_id
_entity_poly.type
_entity_poly.pdbx_seq_one_letter_code
_entity_poly.pdbx_strand_id
1 'polypeptide(L)'
;MYSLTQHGFARNRLWSLDDDPSPLTPVAAPHYCREVCVEGLETLDYFDNLSKRVMYREQADAITFDGEIDRVYLSTPTKIAIIDHEKKRTFVLRKEGTVDAVLWNPWDKKAKAILVLGDEDYKTMLCLDAAAVENLISLKPCEDWKGRQELSIVSSSYFSGQLDLSKAINGLH
;
A
#
# COMPACT_ATOMS: atom_id res chain seq x y z
N MET A 1 20.50 -12.19 31.51
CA MET A 1 19.09 -11.83 31.25
C MET A 1 19.13 -10.80 30.14
N TYR A 2 19.05 -11.25 28.88
CA TYR A 2 19.24 -10.38 27.71
C TYR A 2 17.89 -9.77 27.33
N SER A 3 17.73 -8.45 27.53
CA SER A 3 16.57 -7.72 27.03
C SER A 3 16.73 -7.54 25.52
N LEU A 4 15.81 -8.10 24.73
CA LEU A 4 15.70 -7.74 23.31
C LEU A 4 15.28 -6.28 23.21
N THR A 5 16.20 -5.46 22.73
CA THR A 5 16.02 -4.07 22.35
C THR A 5 14.94 -3.94 21.27
N GLN A 6 13.86 -3.25 21.63
CA GLN A 6 13.25 -2.11 20.93
C GLN A 6 13.22 -2.13 19.38
N HIS A 7 12.00 -2.27 18.85
CA HIS A 7 11.52 -1.91 17.49
C HIS A 7 12.16 -2.61 16.28
N GLY A 8 11.73 -3.84 16.02
CA GLY A 8 11.84 -4.45 14.69
C GLY A 8 10.65 -4.08 13.81
N PHE A 9 10.68 -2.92 13.15
CA PHE A 9 9.89 -2.74 11.93
C PHE A 9 10.66 -3.43 10.80
N ALA A 10 10.11 -4.50 10.24
CA ALA A 10 10.61 -5.06 8.99
C ALA A 10 10.18 -4.14 7.83
N ARG A 11 10.87 -2.99 7.65
CA ARG A 11 10.83 -2.25 6.39
C ARG A 11 11.83 -2.88 5.45
N ASN A 12 11.37 -3.80 4.61
CA ASN A 12 12.17 -4.32 3.50
C ASN A 12 11.27 -4.51 2.29
N ARG A 13 10.96 -3.40 1.61
CA ARG A 13 11.07 -3.28 0.15
C ARG A 13 10.66 -1.88 -0.32
N LEU A 14 11.62 -1.19 -0.90
CA LEU A 14 11.34 -0.15 -1.88
C LEU A 14 10.87 -0.88 -3.14
N TRP A 15 9.63 -0.67 -3.55
CA TRP A 15 9.13 -1.15 -4.82
C TRP A 15 9.16 0.02 -5.80
N SER A 16 10.00 -0.07 -6.83
CA SER A 16 9.83 0.73 -8.03
C SER A 16 8.77 0.07 -8.90
N LEU A 17 7.80 0.84 -9.38
CA LEU A 17 6.90 0.35 -10.42
C LEU A 17 7.72 0.16 -11.69
N ASP A 18 7.71 -1.06 -12.20
CA ASP A 18 8.40 -1.54 -13.39
C ASP A 18 8.78 -0.45 -14.41
N ASP A 19 10.09 -0.34 -14.67
CA ASP A 19 10.72 0.58 -15.63
C ASP A 19 10.59 0.08 -17.09
N ASP A 20 9.86 -1.01 -17.36
CA ASP A 20 9.72 -1.49 -18.74
C ASP A 20 8.90 -0.48 -19.58
N PRO A 21 9.51 0.13 -20.61
CA PRO A 21 8.84 1.12 -21.42
C PRO A 21 7.83 0.41 -22.32
N SER A 22 6.55 0.69 -22.13
CA SER A 22 5.59 0.51 -23.21
C SER A 22 6.18 1.11 -24.50
N PRO A 23 6.21 0.40 -25.64
CA PRO A 23 6.87 0.84 -26.88
C PRO A 23 6.19 2.05 -27.56
N LEU A 24 5.32 2.77 -26.85
CA LEU A 24 4.54 3.88 -27.36
C LEU A 24 4.86 5.15 -26.56
N THR A 25 5.84 5.90 -27.07
CA THR A 25 6.14 7.34 -26.87
C THR A 25 6.22 7.91 -25.44
N PRO A 26 7.32 8.59 -25.08
CA PRO A 26 7.45 9.24 -23.78
C PRO A 26 6.73 10.60 -23.79
N VAL A 27 5.54 10.65 -23.20
CA VAL A 27 5.09 11.90 -22.58
C VAL A 27 5.29 11.68 -21.10
N ALA A 28 6.34 12.29 -20.55
CA ALA A 28 6.49 12.42 -19.11
C ALA A 28 5.23 13.13 -18.59
N ALA A 29 4.30 12.37 -18.00
CA ALA A 29 3.13 12.92 -17.36
C ALA A 29 3.53 13.29 -15.92
N PRO A 30 3.60 14.58 -15.54
CA PRO A 30 3.95 15.01 -14.19
C PRO A 30 2.88 14.68 -13.13
N HIS A 31 2.04 13.67 -13.36
CA HIS A 31 0.82 13.39 -12.62
C HIS A 31 0.57 11.90 -12.31
N TYR A 32 1.55 11.01 -12.48
CA TYR A 32 1.34 9.55 -12.37
C TYR A 32 0.63 9.10 -11.07
N CYS A 33 0.93 9.69 -9.91
CA CYS A 33 0.20 9.39 -8.67
C CYS A 33 -1.29 9.80 -8.66
N ARG A 34 -1.75 10.68 -9.55
CA ARG A 34 -3.15 11.11 -9.64
C ARG A 34 -4.05 10.09 -10.35
N GLU A 35 -3.46 9.25 -11.20
CA GLU A 35 -4.16 8.20 -11.96
C GLU A 35 -4.15 6.85 -11.22
N VAL A 36 -3.55 6.81 -10.03
CA VAL A 36 -3.53 5.66 -9.14
C VAL A 36 -4.55 5.86 -8.03
N CYS A 37 -5.38 4.85 -7.79
CA CYS A 37 -6.26 4.81 -6.62
C CYS A 37 -6.09 3.52 -5.81
N VAL A 38 -6.44 3.57 -4.53
CA VAL A 38 -6.45 2.40 -3.64
C VAL A 38 -7.87 2.10 -3.18
N GLU A 39 -8.30 0.86 -3.35
CA GLU A 39 -9.61 0.35 -2.96
C GLU A 39 -9.47 -0.78 -1.91
N GLY A 40 -10.51 -0.97 -1.10
CA GLY A 40 -10.54 -1.89 0.04
C GLY A 40 -10.16 -1.22 1.37
N LEU A 41 -10.10 0.11 1.40
CA LEU A 41 -9.77 0.94 2.57
C LEU A 41 -10.87 1.94 2.94
N GLU A 42 -11.92 2.00 2.12
CA GLU A 42 -13.11 2.80 2.33
C GLU A 42 -13.78 2.47 3.67
N THR A 43 -14.33 3.49 4.33
CA THR A 43 -15.05 3.39 5.62
C THR A 43 -14.23 2.90 6.82
N LEU A 44 -12.94 2.61 6.65
CA LEU A 44 -12.06 2.17 7.72
C LEU A 44 -11.54 3.34 8.56
N ASP A 45 -11.25 3.05 9.82
CA ASP A 45 -10.53 3.98 10.68
C ASP A 45 -9.03 3.90 10.38
N TYR A 46 -8.33 5.04 10.43
CA TYR A 46 -6.89 5.11 10.22
C TYR A 46 -6.21 6.11 11.15
N PHE A 47 -4.95 5.86 11.49
CA PHE A 47 -4.06 6.85 12.09
C PHE A 47 -3.33 7.63 10.99
N ASP A 48 -3.33 8.95 11.10
CA ASP A 48 -2.51 9.81 10.24
C ASP A 48 -1.22 10.19 10.97
N ASN A 49 -0.08 9.66 10.50
CA ASN A 49 1.22 9.96 11.08
C ASN A 49 1.66 11.41 10.82
N LEU A 50 1.14 12.08 9.79
CA LEU A 50 1.40 13.50 9.54
C LEU A 50 0.68 14.37 10.57
N SER A 51 -0.46 13.89 11.04
CA SER A 51 -1.28 14.49 12.09
C SER A 51 -1.00 13.90 13.47
N LYS A 52 0.24 13.44 13.73
CA LYS A 52 0.67 12.90 15.04
C LYS A 52 -0.20 11.74 15.57
N ARG A 53 -0.61 10.83 14.66
CA ARG A 53 -1.49 9.68 14.93
C ARG A 53 -2.88 10.05 15.44
N VAL A 54 -3.42 11.20 15.02
CA VAL A 54 -4.86 11.44 15.16
C VAL A 54 -5.61 10.40 14.33
N MET A 55 -6.69 9.87 14.91
CA MET A 55 -7.57 8.89 14.27
C MET A 55 -8.63 9.59 13.44
N TYR A 56 -8.82 9.12 12.21
CA TYR A 56 -9.85 9.56 11.29
C TYR A 56 -10.59 8.36 10.71
N ARG A 57 -11.74 8.61 10.09
CA ARG A 57 -12.47 7.62 9.29
C ARG A 57 -12.37 7.98 7.83
N GLU A 58 -12.03 7.02 6.99
CA GLU A 58 -12.03 7.18 5.55
C GLU A 58 -13.46 7.32 5.03
N GLN A 59 -13.69 8.33 4.19
CA GLN A 59 -15.01 8.64 3.64
C GLN A 59 -15.05 8.51 2.13
N ALA A 60 -13.89 8.54 1.46
CA ALA A 60 -13.83 8.33 0.03
C ALA A 60 -14.05 6.86 -0.33
N ASP A 61 -14.70 6.62 -1.47
CA ASP A 61 -14.89 5.27 -2.02
C ASP A 61 -13.56 4.65 -2.50
N ALA A 62 -12.56 5.49 -2.81
CA ALA A 62 -11.21 5.09 -3.16
C ALA A 62 -10.22 6.18 -2.73
N ILE A 63 -9.00 5.78 -2.37
CA ILE A 63 -7.94 6.71 -1.96
C ILE A 63 -7.24 7.24 -3.20
N THR A 64 -7.21 8.56 -3.35
CA THR A 64 -6.44 9.27 -4.39
C THR A 64 -5.33 10.10 -3.76
N PHE A 65 -4.30 10.44 -4.53
CA PHE A 65 -3.11 11.11 -4.01
C PHE A 65 -2.94 12.51 -4.62
N ASP A 66 -2.98 13.53 -3.76
CA ASP A 66 -2.67 14.92 -4.11
C ASP A 66 -1.57 15.55 -3.23
N GLY A 67 -0.98 14.76 -2.33
CA GLY A 67 0.06 15.17 -1.41
C GLY A 67 0.70 13.99 -0.67
N GLU A 68 1.54 14.32 0.32
CA GLU A 68 2.17 13.34 1.21
C GLU A 68 1.11 12.53 1.95
N ILE A 69 1.31 11.22 2.02
CA ILE A 69 0.46 10.30 2.78
C ILE A 69 1.32 9.41 3.66
N ASP A 70 0.93 9.27 4.92
CA ASP A 70 1.57 8.40 5.90
C ASP A 70 0.49 7.90 6.86
N ARG A 71 -0.31 6.95 6.37
CA ARG A 71 -1.52 6.46 7.06
C ARG A 71 -1.40 5.01 7.46
N VAL A 72 -1.97 4.67 8.62
CA VAL A 72 -2.12 3.31 9.11
C VAL A 72 -3.60 2.98 9.19
N TYR A 73 -4.10 2.22 8.22
CA TYR A 73 -5.49 1.76 8.19
C TYR A 73 -5.65 0.54 9.10
N LEU A 74 -6.70 0.58 9.93
CA LEU A 74 -6.96 -0.38 11.00
C LEU A 74 -7.96 -1.43 10.54
N SER A 75 -7.82 -2.66 11.03
CA SER A 75 -8.78 -3.76 10.77
C SER A 75 -9.09 -3.95 9.27
N THR A 76 -8.06 -3.86 8.44
CA THR A 76 -8.14 -3.88 6.98
C THR A 76 -8.47 -5.27 6.44
N PRO A 77 -9.21 -5.37 5.32
CA PRO A 77 -9.47 -6.64 4.67
C PRO A 77 -8.18 -7.32 4.21
N THR A 78 -8.22 -8.64 4.03
CA THR A 78 -7.04 -9.40 3.59
C THR A 78 -6.61 -9.12 2.17
N LYS A 79 -7.44 -8.42 1.37
CA LYS A 79 -7.13 -7.99 0.01
C LYS A 79 -7.31 -6.48 -0.13
N ILE A 80 -6.32 -5.80 -0.67
CA ILE A 80 -6.36 -4.37 -0.97
C ILE A 80 -5.88 -4.20 -2.41
N ALA A 81 -6.56 -3.36 -3.19
CA ALA A 81 -6.26 -3.16 -4.60
C ALA A 81 -5.62 -1.79 -4.83
N ILE A 82 -4.56 -1.74 -5.62
CA ILE A 82 -3.96 -0.52 -6.16
C ILE A 82 -4.24 -0.53 -7.66
N ILE A 83 -5.07 0.39 -8.13
CA ILE A 83 -5.50 0.45 -9.53
C ILE A 83 -4.71 1.56 -10.20
N ASP A 84 -4.02 1.21 -11.27
CA ASP A 84 -3.29 2.12 -12.15
C ASP A 84 -4.10 2.26 -13.44
N HIS A 85 -4.89 3.34 -13.52
CA HIS A 85 -5.79 3.57 -14.65
C HIS A 85 -5.02 3.85 -15.95
N GLU A 86 -3.88 4.52 -15.86
CA GLU A 86 -3.03 4.86 -17.01
C GLU A 86 -2.46 3.60 -17.67
N LYS A 87 -1.85 2.71 -16.87
CA LYS A 87 -1.25 1.47 -17.38
C LYS A 87 -2.25 0.31 -17.44
N LYS A 88 -3.53 0.54 -17.12
CA LYS A 88 -4.62 -0.46 -17.15
C LYS A 88 -4.25 -1.75 -16.42
N ARG A 89 -3.67 -1.62 -15.24
CA ARG A 89 -3.23 -2.74 -14.40
C ARG A 89 -3.70 -2.54 -12.98
N THR A 90 -3.89 -3.65 -12.27
CA THR A 90 -4.23 -3.62 -10.84
C THR A 90 -3.22 -4.47 -10.10
N PHE A 91 -2.63 -3.89 -9.06
CA PHE A 91 -1.86 -4.64 -8.07
C PHE A 91 -2.80 -5.05 -6.95
N VAL A 92 -2.74 -6.30 -6.54
CA VAL A 92 -3.51 -6.81 -5.41
C VAL A 92 -2.55 -7.22 -4.32
N LEU A 93 -2.60 -6.50 -3.20
CA LEU A 93 -1.96 -6.90 -1.95
C LEU A 93 -2.86 -7.92 -1.26
N ARG A 94 -2.30 -9.08 -0.93
CA ARG A 94 -2.91 -10.08 -0.05
C ARG A 94 -2.11 -10.21 1.23
N LYS A 95 -2.78 -10.19 2.37
CA LYS A 95 -2.13 -10.32 3.68
C LYS A 95 -2.76 -11.39 4.57
N GLU A 96 -1.91 -12.04 5.35
CA GLU A 96 -2.28 -13.01 6.38
C GLU A 96 -1.43 -12.77 7.64
N GLY A 97 -1.99 -13.08 8.82
CA GLY A 97 -1.31 -12.91 10.11
C GLY A 97 -1.28 -11.48 10.64
N THR A 98 -1.61 -10.47 9.82
CA THR A 98 -1.65 -9.05 10.17
C THR A 98 -3.03 -8.43 9.91
N VAL A 99 -3.42 -7.48 10.77
CA VAL A 99 -4.76 -6.87 10.75
C VAL A 99 -4.77 -5.44 10.21
N ASP A 100 -3.62 -4.76 10.18
CA ASP A 100 -3.51 -3.37 9.73
C ASP A 100 -2.81 -3.30 8.36
N ALA A 101 -2.89 -2.14 7.71
CA ALA A 101 -2.11 -1.83 6.52
C ALA A 101 -1.55 -0.41 6.60
N VAL A 102 -0.33 -0.21 6.12
CA VAL A 102 0.32 1.10 6.02
C VAL A 102 0.29 1.55 4.57
N LEU A 103 -0.20 2.76 4.33
CA LEU A 103 -0.19 3.42 3.03
C LEU A 103 0.71 4.65 3.10
N TRP A 104 1.74 4.69 2.27
CA TRP A 104 2.78 5.71 2.34
C TRP A 104 3.29 6.16 0.97
N ASN A 105 3.38 7.48 0.81
CA ASN A 105 4.11 8.16 -0.26
C ASN A 105 4.69 9.46 0.32
N PRO A 106 6.01 9.71 0.20
CA PRO A 106 6.67 10.85 0.82
C PRO A 106 6.32 12.20 0.16
N TRP A 107 5.87 12.18 -1.09
CA TRP A 107 5.74 13.37 -1.92
C TRP A 107 7.04 14.17 -2.08
N ASP A 108 6.97 15.26 -2.84
CA ASP A 108 8.11 16.07 -3.29
C ASP A 108 9.09 16.43 -2.15
N LYS A 109 8.60 17.14 -1.12
CA LYS A 109 9.46 17.72 -0.07
C LYS A 109 10.19 16.66 0.75
N LYS A 110 9.51 15.57 1.11
CA LYS A 110 10.10 14.51 1.94
C LYS A 110 10.96 13.57 1.11
N ALA A 111 10.63 13.35 -0.17
CA ALA A 111 11.45 12.56 -1.06
C ALA A 111 12.88 13.11 -1.16
N LYS A 112 13.01 14.43 -1.39
CA LYS A 112 14.29 15.15 -1.41
C LYS A 112 15.11 15.05 -0.12
N ALA A 113 14.47 14.73 1.00
CA ALA A 113 15.13 14.56 2.29
C ALA A 113 15.56 13.10 2.56
N ILE A 114 15.13 12.13 1.75
CA ILE A 114 15.46 10.72 1.90
C ILE A 114 16.65 10.40 0.99
N LEU A 115 17.83 10.23 1.59
CA LEU A 115 19.11 10.02 0.85
C LEU A 115 19.12 8.84 -0.13
N VAL A 116 18.26 7.84 0.09
CA VAL A 116 18.18 6.63 -0.74
C VAL A 116 17.08 6.71 -1.81
N LEU A 117 16.38 7.83 -1.90
CA LEU A 117 15.29 8.06 -2.83
C LEU A 117 15.67 9.24 -3.73
N GLY A 118 15.53 9.06 -5.05
CA GLY A 118 15.64 10.15 -6.00
C GLY A 118 14.55 11.20 -5.78
N ASP A 119 14.84 12.46 -6.08
CA ASP A 119 13.93 13.60 -5.90
C ASP A 119 12.54 13.38 -6.51
N GLU A 120 12.47 12.56 -7.56
CA GLU A 120 11.27 12.31 -8.37
C GLU A 120 10.71 10.89 -8.21
N ASP A 121 11.38 10.01 -7.46
CA ASP A 121 10.98 8.60 -7.32
C ASP A 121 9.60 8.46 -6.67
N TYR A 122 9.20 9.45 -5.84
CA TYR A 122 7.86 9.50 -5.24
C TYR A 122 6.73 9.47 -6.28
N LYS A 123 7.01 9.88 -7.53
CA LYS A 123 6.02 9.87 -8.61
C LYS A 123 5.75 8.48 -9.15
N THR A 124 6.67 7.53 -9.00
CA THR A 124 6.60 6.18 -9.57
C THR A 124 6.56 5.10 -8.51
N MET A 125 6.31 5.48 -7.25
CA MET A 125 6.21 4.54 -6.13
C MET A 125 4.98 4.81 -5.27
N LEU A 126 4.47 3.74 -4.68
CA LEU A 126 3.49 3.78 -3.61
C LEU A 126 3.78 2.61 -2.68
N CYS A 127 3.92 2.86 -1.39
CA CYS A 127 4.11 1.80 -0.41
C CYS A 127 2.77 1.43 0.19
N LEU A 128 2.38 0.17 0.01
CA LEU A 128 1.25 -0.45 0.69
C LEU A 128 1.76 -1.74 1.33
N ASP A 129 1.76 -1.78 2.66
CA ASP A 129 2.34 -2.89 3.42
C ASP A 129 1.39 -3.41 4.50
N ALA A 130 1.40 -4.72 4.67
CA ALA A 130 0.71 -5.43 5.73
C ALA A 130 1.40 -5.15 7.07
N ALA A 131 0.62 -4.81 8.10
CA ALA A 131 1.18 -4.35 9.36
C ALA A 131 0.37 -4.79 10.60
N ALA A 132 1.01 -4.71 11.77
CA ALA A 132 0.37 -4.87 13.06
C ALA A 132 0.84 -3.71 13.94
N VAL A 133 0.05 -2.63 13.97
CA VAL A 133 0.47 -1.33 14.53
C VAL A 133 -0.41 -0.92 15.70
N GLU A 134 -1.73 -1.11 15.62
CA GLU A 134 -2.61 -0.85 16.75
C GLU A 134 -2.49 -1.97 17.79
N ASN A 135 -2.69 -3.20 17.35
CA ASN A 135 -2.62 -4.39 18.19
C ASN A 135 -1.30 -5.10 17.93
N LEU A 136 -0.31 -4.81 18.77
CA LEU A 136 1.00 -5.45 18.69
C LEU A 136 0.88 -6.95 18.95
N ILE A 137 1.55 -7.73 18.10
CA ILE A 137 1.65 -9.18 18.26
C ILE A 137 2.49 -9.47 19.51
N SER A 138 1.88 -10.16 20.48
CA SER A 138 2.54 -10.59 21.71
C SER A 138 2.70 -12.10 21.71
N LEU A 139 3.92 -12.58 21.96
CA LEU A 139 4.26 -14.01 21.99
C LEU A 139 4.76 -14.40 23.37
N LYS A 140 4.26 -15.53 23.87
CA LYS A 140 4.78 -16.21 25.06
C LYS A 140 5.99 -17.07 24.70
N PRO A 141 6.77 -17.53 25.69
CA PRO A 141 7.85 -18.49 25.44
C PRO A 141 7.34 -19.70 24.64
N CYS A 142 8.09 -20.06 23.60
CA CYS A 142 7.80 -21.15 22.66
C CYS A 142 6.61 -20.93 21.70
N GLU A 143 6.00 -19.74 21.65
CA GLU A 143 5.05 -19.39 20.59
C GLU A 143 5.78 -18.85 19.35
N ASP A 144 5.26 -19.19 18.16
CA ASP A 144 5.66 -18.59 16.90
C ASP A 144 4.51 -17.80 16.27
N TRP A 145 4.87 -16.78 15.48
CA TRP A 145 3.92 -16.05 14.65
C TRP A 145 4.43 -15.98 13.22
N LYS A 146 3.49 -16.04 12.29
CA LYS A 146 3.76 -15.94 10.86
C LYS A 146 2.83 -14.90 10.25
N GLY A 147 3.42 -13.97 9.53
CA GLY A 147 2.74 -13.07 8.63
C GLY A 147 3.08 -13.39 7.19
N ARG A 148 2.17 -13.09 6.27
CA ARG A 148 2.40 -13.20 4.83
C ARG A 148 1.89 -11.94 4.15
N GLN A 149 2.67 -11.44 3.21
CA GLN A 149 2.26 -10.42 2.25
C GLN A 149 2.60 -10.95 0.85
N GLU A 150 1.62 -10.90 -0.03
CA GLU A 150 1.75 -11.27 -1.43
C GLU A 150 1.26 -10.11 -2.28
N LEU A 151 2.04 -9.76 -3.30
CA LEU A 151 1.67 -8.77 -4.29
C LEU A 151 1.52 -9.48 -5.62
N SER A 152 0.38 -9.27 -6.28
CA SER A 152 0.08 -9.86 -7.59
C SER A 152 -0.37 -8.79 -8.56
N ILE A 153 -0.02 -8.94 -9.84
CA ILE A 153 -0.48 -8.06 -10.91
C ILE A 153 -1.57 -8.78 -11.67
N VAL A 154 -2.71 -8.12 -11.85
CA VAL A 154 -3.79 -8.60 -12.71
C VAL A 154 -4.08 -7.58 -13.80
N SER A 155 -4.36 -8.07 -15.01
CA SER A 155 -4.82 -7.20 -16.11
C SER A 155 -6.12 -6.53 -15.69
N SER A 156 -6.22 -5.21 -15.87
CA SER A 156 -7.45 -4.51 -15.51
C SER A 156 -8.57 -4.89 -16.48
N SER A 157 -9.48 -5.76 -16.05
CA SER A 157 -10.86 -5.78 -16.52
C SER A 157 -11.78 -5.00 -15.55
N TYR A 158 -11.20 -4.21 -14.64
CA TYR A 158 -11.90 -3.43 -13.60
C TYR A 158 -12.61 -2.23 -14.23
N PHE A 159 -13.71 -2.49 -14.95
CA PHE A 159 -14.49 -1.46 -15.66
C PHE A 159 -15.90 -1.27 -15.10
N SER A 160 -16.22 -1.77 -13.89
CA SER A 160 -17.61 -1.71 -13.41
C SER A 160 -17.82 -1.49 -11.91
N GLY A 161 -16.88 -0.88 -11.18
CA GLY A 161 -17.14 -0.37 -9.82
C GLY A 161 -17.70 -1.37 -8.80
N GLN A 162 -17.48 -2.66 -9.04
CA GLN A 162 -17.99 -3.72 -8.18
C GLN A 162 -16.91 -4.79 -8.12
N LEU A 163 -16.31 -4.95 -6.93
CA LEU A 163 -15.46 -6.08 -6.59
C LEU A 163 -16.29 -7.37 -6.76
N ASP A 164 -16.24 -7.96 -7.94
CA ASP A 164 -16.73 -9.33 -8.12
C ASP A 164 -15.67 -10.28 -7.55
N LEU A 165 -15.69 -10.40 -6.22
CA LEU A 165 -14.85 -11.30 -5.43
C LEU A 165 -14.85 -12.74 -5.97
N SER A 166 -15.90 -13.14 -6.70
CA SER A 166 -16.02 -14.47 -7.30
C SER A 166 -15.14 -14.67 -8.54
N LYS A 167 -14.90 -13.63 -9.35
CA LYS A 167 -14.05 -13.72 -10.56
C LYS A 167 -12.56 -13.71 -10.25
N ALA A 168 -12.15 -13.13 -9.12
CA ALA A 168 -10.77 -13.19 -8.62
C ALA A 168 -10.40 -14.54 -7.97
N ILE A 169 -11.36 -15.48 -7.86
CA ILE A 169 -11.15 -16.81 -7.26
C ILE A 169 -10.92 -17.90 -8.32
N ASN A 170 -11.38 -17.70 -9.57
CA ASN A 170 -11.37 -18.76 -10.60
C ASN A 170 -10.45 -18.47 -11.81
N GLY A 171 -9.42 -17.65 -11.65
CA GLY A 171 -8.39 -17.43 -12.69
C GLY A 171 -7.40 -18.59 -12.84
N LEU A 172 -7.91 -19.80 -13.08
CA LEU A 172 -7.18 -20.95 -13.60
C LEU A 172 -7.90 -21.34 -14.89
N HIS A 173 -7.37 -20.89 -16.04
CA HIS A 173 -7.14 -21.67 -17.25
C HIS A 173 -6.49 -20.81 -18.35
#